data_AF-A0A0U5C3M0-F1
#
_entry.id   AF-A0A0U5C3M0-F1
#
_cell.length_a   1.000
_cell.length_b   1.000
_cell.length_c   1.000
_cell.angle_alpha   90.00
_cell.angle_beta   90.00
_cell.angle_gamma   90.00
#
_symmetry.space_group_name_H-M   'P 1'
#
loop_
_entity.id
_entity.type
_entity.pdbx_description
1 polymer ?
#
loop_
_entity_poly.entity_id
_entity_poly.type
_entity_poly.pdbx_seq_one_letter_code
_entity_poly.pdbx_strand_id
1 'polypeptide(L)'
;MDGTGQAANGHTTTYIFDIKDLSAPKHTGTYQSPVRSIDHNQYVVDGLTYQSNYGSGLRIVDVSSVAKDPTGASFEEVGFFDVHPEDDEVGGEVEFVGSWSVYPYFPSGYILLNSIERGIYSLKYTGPGAKH
;
A
#
# COMPACT_ATOMS: atom_id res chain seq x y z
N MET A 1 8.64 -16.37 9.17
CA MET A 1 8.98 -14.96 9.43
C MET A 1 9.60 -14.87 10.81
N ASP A 2 10.72 -14.18 10.95
CA ASP A 2 11.44 -14.10 12.23
C ASP A 2 10.73 -13.25 13.29
N GLY A 3 9.52 -12.73 12.98
CA GLY A 3 8.60 -12.13 13.95
C GLY A 3 9.11 -10.84 14.59
N THR A 4 10.01 -10.11 13.92
CA THR A 4 10.64 -8.90 14.46
C THR A 4 10.04 -7.63 13.86
N GLY A 5 9.84 -6.61 14.70
CA GLY A 5 9.38 -5.29 14.29
C GLY A 5 7.87 -5.14 14.14
N GLN A 6 7.46 -3.98 13.60
CA GLN A 6 6.04 -3.60 13.48
C GLN A 6 5.22 -4.57 12.61
N ALA A 7 5.83 -5.20 11.60
CA ALA A 7 5.16 -6.13 10.68
C ALA A 7 4.94 -7.55 11.25
N ALA A 8 5.35 -7.83 12.50
CA ALA A 8 5.26 -9.16 13.10
C ALA A 8 3.81 -9.69 13.23
N ASN A 9 2.81 -8.80 13.21
CA ASN A 9 1.39 -9.15 13.19
C ASN A 9 0.87 -9.57 11.81
N GLY A 10 1.72 -9.56 10.77
CA GLY A 10 1.37 -9.93 9.40
C GLY A 10 0.60 -8.87 8.61
N HIS A 11 0.39 -7.68 9.18
CA HIS A 11 -0.19 -6.55 8.45
C HIS A 11 0.88 -5.91 7.57
N THR A 12 0.51 -5.61 6.31
CA THR A 12 1.35 -4.83 5.41
C THR A 12 1.75 -3.54 6.11
N THR A 13 3.04 -3.29 6.21
CA THR A 13 3.60 -2.22 7.03
C THR A 13 4.46 -1.29 6.17
N THR A 14 4.05 -0.03 6.05
CA THR A 14 4.80 1.02 5.36
C THR A 14 5.63 1.81 6.37
N TYR A 15 6.94 1.86 6.17
CA TYR A 15 7.85 2.61 7.01
C TYR A 15 8.13 3.99 6.42
N ILE A 16 8.15 5.01 7.29
CA ILE A 16 8.39 6.40 6.92
C ILE A 16 9.75 6.80 7.48
N PHE A 17 10.59 7.34 6.60
CA PHE A 17 11.95 7.76 6.95
C PHE A 17 12.21 9.21 6.50
N ASP A 18 12.83 9.98 7.39
CA ASP A 18 13.51 11.22 7.02
C ASP A 18 14.94 10.90 6.57
N ILE A 19 15.20 11.14 5.29
CA ILE A 19 16.49 10.88 4.63
C ILE A 19 17.20 12.17 4.19
N LYS A 20 16.88 13.33 4.78
CA LYS A 20 17.59 14.60 4.50
C LYS A 20 19.09 14.50 4.76
N ASP A 21 19.50 13.63 5.68
CA ASP A 21 20.88 13.22 5.90
C ASP A 21 21.04 11.75 5.53
N LEU A 22 21.68 11.48 4.40
CA LEU A 22 21.91 10.12 3.90
C LEU A 22 22.86 9.30 4.79
N SER A 23 23.67 9.96 5.63
CA SER A 23 24.56 9.29 6.57
C SER A 23 23.86 8.89 7.87
N ALA A 24 22.69 9.49 8.15
CA ALA A 24 21.92 9.29 9.37
C ALA A 24 20.41 9.30 9.10
N PRO A 25 19.88 8.31 8.34
CA PRO A 25 18.44 8.21 8.09
C PRO A 25 17.68 8.00 9.41
N LYS A 26 16.52 8.64 9.55
CA LYS A 26 15.70 8.57 10.77
C LYS A 26 14.37 7.90 10.44
N HIS A 27 14.05 6.81 11.13
CA HIS A 27 12.70 6.27 11.12
C HIS A 27 11.77 7.24 11.87
N THR A 28 10.79 7.81 11.16
CA THR A 28 9.89 8.83 11.72
C THR A 28 8.52 8.27 12.07
N GLY A 29 8.12 7.15 11.46
CA GLY A 29 6.80 6.58 11.69
C GLY A 29 6.49 5.37 10.81
N THR A 30 5.30 4.84 11.00
CA THR A 30 4.83 3.64 10.32
C THR A 30 3.33 3.75 10.08
N TYR A 31 2.87 3.29 8.92
CA TYR A 31 1.47 3.03 8.62
C TYR A 31 1.28 1.51 8.49
N GLN A 32 0.18 0.98 9.05
CA GLN A 32 -0.20 -0.42 8.88
C GLN A 32 -1.53 -0.52 8.14
N SER A 33 -1.55 -1.35 7.10
CA SER A 33 -2.78 -1.69 6.38
C SER A 33 -3.76 -2.41 7.31
N PRO A 34 -5.08 -2.21 7.15
CA PRO A 34 -6.08 -2.93 7.93
C PRO A 34 -6.14 -4.44 7.65
N VAL A 35 -5.49 -4.93 6.58
CA VAL A 35 -5.53 -6.33 6.15
C VAL A 35 -4.15 -6.99 6.25
N ARG A 36 -4.15 -8.27 6.62
CA ARG A 36 -2.93 -9.09 6.69
C ARG A 36 -2.53 -9.51 5.30
N SER A 37 -1.33 -9.11 4.88
CA SER A 37 -0.76 -9.51 3.59
C SER A 37 0.70 -9.11 3.50
N ILE A 38 1.40 -9.73 2.55
CA ILE A 38 2.77 -9.36 2.19
C ILE A 38 2.73 -8.05 1.38
N ASP A 39 3.55 -7.07 1.75
CA ASP A 39 3.75 -5.86 0.96
C ASP A 39 4.58 -6.14 -0.30
N HIS A 40 4.45 -5.33 -1.36
CA HIS A 40 5.29 -5.56 -2.55
C HIS A 40 5.70 -4.30 -3.32
N ASN A 41 4.79 -3.68 -4.07
CA ASN A 41 5.13 -2.52 -4.90
C ASN A 41 4.32 -1.31 -4.49
N GLN A 42 5.00 -0.19 -4.26
CA GLN A 42 4.41 1.05 -3.79
C GLN A 42 4.82 2.22 -4.69
N TYR A 43 3.84 3.00 -5.13
CA TYR A 43 4.05 4.17 -5.99
C TYR A 43 3.23 5.36 -5.49
N VAL A 44 3.84 6.54 -5.38
CA VAL A 44 3.13 7.76 -4.94
C VAL A 44 2.84 8.66 -6.14
N VAL A 45 1.58 9.08 -6.28
CA VAL A 45 1.11 10.04 -7.28
C VAL A 45 0.17 11.03 -6.59
N ASP A 46 0.47 12.34 -6.69
CA ASP A 46 -0.36 13.43 -6.19
C ASP A 46 -0.84 13.28 -4.73
N GLY A 47 0.03 12.73 -3.87
CA GLY A 47 -0.26 12.54 -2.44
C GLY A 47 -0.98 11.23 -2.10
N LEU A 48 -1.34 10.42 -3.09
CA LEU A 48 -1.85 9.06 -2.87
C LEU A 48 -0.76 8.03 -3.14
N THR A 49 -0.63 7.05 -2.25
CA THR A 49 0.21 5.88 -2.49
C THR A 49 -0.64 4.72 -2.99
N TYR A 50 -0.18 4.06 -4.05
CA TYR A 50 -0.79 2.90 -4.67
C TYR A 50 0.10 1.70 -4.36
N GLN A 51 -0.41 0.79 -3.57
CA GLN A 51 0.31 -0.37 -3.05
C GLN A 51 -0.30 -1.64 -3.66
N SER A 52 0.50 -2.42 -4.36
CA SER A 52 0.18 -3.79 -4.72
C SER A 52 0.69 -4.69 -3.61
N ASN A 53 -0.20 -5.25 -2.79
CA ASN A 53 0.11 -6.02 -1.60
C ASN A 53 -0.50 -7.42 -1.72
N TYR A 54 0.18 -8.31 -2.44
CA TYR A 54 -0.15 -9.74 -2.61
C TYR A 54 -1.65 -10.04 -2.47
N GLY A 55 -2.04 -10.88 -1.50
CA GLY A 55 -3.42 -11.34 -1.28
C GLY A 55 -4.38 -10.17 -1.11
N SER A 56 -3.99 -9.11 -0.42
CA SER A 56 -4.87 -7.95 -0.18
C SER A 56 -5.06 -7.01 -1.38
N GLY A 57 -4.42 -7.30 -2.51
CA GLY A 57 -4.61 -6.58 -3.78
C GLY A 57 -4.06 -5.16 -3.78
N LEU A 58 -4.76 -4.27 -4.50
CA LEU A 58 -4.45 -2.85 -4.56
C LEU A 58 -4.97 -2.14 -3.31
N ARG A 59 -4.08 -1.47 -2.56
CA ARG A 59 -4.43 -0.51 -1.51
C ARG A 59 -4.06 0.91 -1.94
N ILE A 60 -4.96 1.86 -1.72
CA ILE A 60 -4.75 3.28 -2.03
C ILE A 60 -4.87 4.05 -0.73
N VAL A 61 -3.77 4.69 -0.32
CA VAL A 61 -3.67 5.39 0.98
C VAL A 61 -3.33 6.85 0.73
N ASP A 62 -4.02 7.76 1.41
CA ASP A 62 -3.66 9.17 1.43
C ASP A 62 -2.42 9.35 2.31
N VAL A 63 -1.35 9.84 1.71
CA VAL A 63 -0.04 10.06 2.35
C VAL A 63 0.40 11.52 2.24
N SER A 64 -0.47 12.43 1.80
CA SER A 64 -0.17 13.86 1.59
C SER A 64 0.35 14.54 2.85
N SER A 65 -0.08 14.09 4.02
CA SER A 65 0.28 14.67 5.31
C SER A 65 1.76 14.47 5.64
N VAL A 66 2.48 13.56 4.96
CA VAL A 66 3.85 13.13 5.32
C VAL A 66 4.84 14.29 5.42
N ALA A 67 4.66 15.35 4.62
CA ALA A 67 5.53 16.52 4.63
C ALA A 67 5.33 17.41 5.86
N LYS A 68 4.13 17.39 6.46
CA LYS A 68 3.76 18.16 7.67
C LYS A 68 3.92 17.32 8.94
N ASP A 69 3.52 16.05 8.86
CA ASP A 69 3.57 15.06 9.93
C ASP A 69 4.16 13.75 9.38
N PRO A 70 5.47 13.50 9.58
CA PRO A 70 6.15 12.31 9.07
C PRO A 70 5.94 11.07 9.95
N THR A 71 5.04 11.13 10.94
CA THR A 71 4.73 9.96 11.80
C THR A 71 3.80 8.96 11.12
N GLY A 72 3.07 9.38 10.07
CA GLY A 72 2.06 8.56 9.41
C GLY A 72 0.72 8.50 10.16
N ALA A 73 0.58 9.22 11.28
CA ALA A 73 -0.63 9.18 12.11
C ALA A 73 -1.91 9.65 11.38
N SER A 74 -1.75 10.44 10.30
CA SER A 74 -2.85 10.93 9.47
C SER A 74 -3.00 10.18 8.14
N PHE A 75 -2.25 9.09 7.92
CA PHE A 75 -2.42 8.27 6.72
C PHE A 75 -3.74 7.48 6.80
N GLU A 76 -4.49 7.46 5.71
CA GLU A 76 -5.84 6.88 5.66
C GLU A 76 -6.01 6.07 4.38
N GLU A 77 -6.50 4.83 4.46
CA GLU A 77 -6.90 4.09 3.26
C GLU A 77 -8.13 4.76 2.65
N VAL A 78 -8.02 5.17 1.39
CA VAL A 78 -9.07 5.89 0.65
C VAL A 78 -9.65 5.08 -0.51
N GLY A 79 -9.17 3.84 -0.69
CA GLY A 79 -9.72 2.88 -1.64
C GLY A 79 -8.91 1.59 -1.69
N PHE A 80 -9.53 0.53 -2.18
CA PHE A 80 -8.86 -0.74 -2.44
C PHE A 80 -9.52 -1.47 -3.61
N PHE A 81 -8.81 -2.44 -4.19
CA PHE A 81 -9.36 -3.43 -5.10
C PHE A 81 -8.68 -4.77 -4.83
N ASP A 82 -9.47 -5.72 -4.37
CA ASP A 82 -8.97 -7.03 -4.02
C ASP A 82 -9.02 -7.98 -5.22
N VAL A 83 -7.88 -8.64 -5.47
CA VAL A 83 -7.74 -9.65 -6.52
C VAL A 83 -7.71 -11.06 -5.95
N HIS A 84 -7.76 -11.26 -4.63
CA HIS A 84 -7.74 -12.55 -3.93
C HIS A 84 -8.72 -12.61 -2.75
N PRO A 85 -10.04 -12.38 -2.96
CA PRO A 85 -11.02 -12.28 -1.88
C PRO A 85 -11.32 -13.59 -1.13
N GLU A 86 -10.76 -14.72 -1.58
CA GLU A 86 -10.95 -16.01 -0.91
C GLU A 86 -10.32 -16.09 0.50
N ASP A 87 -9.38 -15.19 0.84
CA ASP A 87 -8.75 -15.14 2.17
C ASP A 87 -9.40 -14.10 3.12
N ASP A 88 -10.42 -13.36 2.66
CA ASP A 88 -11.11 -12.33 3.43
C ASP A 88 -11.79 -12.89 4.70
N GLU A 89 -12.32 -14.12 4.64
CA GLU A 89 -13.00 -14.76 5.77
C GLU A 89 -12.09 -14.98 6.98
N VAL A 90 -10.77 -15.06 6.75
CA VAL A 90 -9.74 -15.21 7.79
C VAL A 90 -8.95 -13.92 8.04
N GLY A 91 -9.36 -12.81 7.41
CA GLY A 91 -8.76 -11.49 7.55
C GLY A 91 -7.46 -11.31 6.77
N GLY A 92 -7.24 -12.10 5.72
CA GLY A 92 -6.06 -12.10 4.87
C GLY A 92 -5.01 -13.14 5.27
N GLU A 93 -4.36 -13.71 4.26
CA GLU A 93 -3.25 -14.64 4.39
C GLU A 93 -1.91 -14.01 4.01
N VAL A 94 -0.85 -14.42 4.72
CA VAL A 94 0.50 -13.92 4.49
C VAL A 94 1.24 -14.87 3.55
N GLU A 95 0.77 -14.91 2.31
CA GLU A 95 1.21 -15.84 1.27
C GLU A 95 1.54 -15.11 -0.05
N PHE A 96 2.34 -15.74 -0.90
CA PHE A 96 2.79 -15.18 -2.19
C PHE A 96 1.74 -15.38 -3.30
N VAL A 97 0.53 -14.83 -3.08
CA VAL A 97 -0.62 -14.90 -3.99
C VAL A 97 -1.18 -13.52 -4.33
N GLY A 98 -2.02 -13.40 -5.36
CA GLY A 98 -2.78 -12.18 -5.63
C GLY A 98 -2.01 -11.17 -6.47
N SER A 99 -1.91 -9.91 -6.02
CA SER A 99 -1.34 -8.81 -6.81
C SER A 99 0.20 -8.79 -6.78
N TRP A 100 0.82 -8.54 -7.92
CA TRP A 100 2.28 -8.44 -8.02
C TRP A 100 2.76 -7.00 -8.28
N SER A 101 2.07 -6.23 -9.13
CA SER A 101 2.42 -4.84 -9.35
C SER A 101 1.21 -3.99 -9.74
N VAL A 102 1.39 -2.68 -9.59
CA VAL A 102 0.42 -1.66 -9.98
C VAL A 102 1.12 -0.55 -10.77
N TYR A 103 0.46 -0.05 -11.81
CA TYR A 103 0.92 1.08 -12.61
C TYR A 103 -0.15 2.20 -12.61
N PRO A 104 0.02 3.24 -11.78
CA PRO A 104 -0.95 4.34 -11.65
C PRO A 104 -0.67 5.55 -12.56
N TYR A 105 0.25 5.44 -13.53
CA TYR A 105 0.81 6.60 -14.25
C TYR A 105 0.18 6.88 -15.62
N PHE A 106 -0.91 6.22 -16.01
CA PHE A 106 -1.54 6.53 -17.30
C PHE A 106 -2.19 7.91 -17.30
N PRO A 107 -1.94 8.78 -18.30
CA PRO A 107 -2.58 10.09 -18.41
C PRO A 107 -4.12 10.03 -18.47
N SER A 108 -4.68 8.88 -18.83
CA SER A 108 -6.13 8.63 -18.84
C SER A 108 -6.74 8.48 -17.43
N GLY A 109 -5.91 8.41 -16.38
CA GLY A 109 -6.31 8.15 -15.00
C GLY A 109 -6.67 6.69 -14.71
N TYR A 110 -6.40 5.78 -15.66
CA TYR A 110 -6.54 4.34 -15.41
C TYR A 110 -5.33 3.81 -14.67
N ILE A 111 -5.59 2.81 -13.82
CA ILE A 111 -4.61 2.10 -13.02
C ILE A 111 -4.55 0.67 -13.55
N LEU A 112 -3.36 0.21 -13.92
CA LEU A 112 -3.19 -1.18 -14.33
C LEU A 112 -2.70 -1.98 -13.12
N LEU A 113 -3.45 -3.00 -12.71
CA LEU A 113 -3.06 -3.91 -11.64
C LEU A 113 -2.82 -5.29 -12.26
N ASN A 114 -1.68 -5.92 -11.97
CA ASN A 114 -1.44 -7.28 -12.40
C ASN A 114 -1.48 -8.24 -11.21
N SER A 115 -2.15 -9.37 -11.41
CA SER A 115 -2.23 -10.50 -10.50
C SER A 115 -1.43 -11.68 -11.05
N ILE A 116 -0.85 -12.45 -10.13
CA ILE A 116 -0.09 -13.67 -10.41
C ILE A 116 -1.00 -14.72 -11.05
N GLU A 117 -2.22 -14.90 -10.52
CA GLU A 117 -3.13 -15.98 -10.90
C GLU A 117 -4.22 -15.53 -11.88
N ARG A 118 -4.60 -14.24 -11.84
CA ARG A 118 -5.83 -13.75 -12.51
C ARG A 118 -5.58 -12.75 -13.65
N GLY A 119 -4.32 -12.49 -13.99
CA GLY A 119 -3.96 -11.65 -15.13
C GLY A 119 -4.04 -10.15 -14.82
N ILE A 120 -4.61 -9.34 -15.72
CA ILE A 120 -4.53 -7.87 -15.65
C ILE A 120 -5.91 -7.26 -15.46
N TYR A 121 -5.98 -6.29 -14.54
CA TYR A 121 -7.14 -5.45 -14.30
C TYR A 121 -6.84 -4.00 -14.71
N SER A 122 -7.77 -3.39 -15.46
CA SER A 122 -7.74 -1.97 -15.79
C SER A 122 -8.77 -1.25 -14.92
N LEU A 123 -8.29 -0.61 -13.87
CA LEU A 123 -9.09 0.03 -12.83
C LEU A 123 -9.16 1.54 -13.03
N LYS A 124 -10.13 2.21 -12.40
CA LYS A 124 -10.18 3.67 -12.31
C LYS A 124 -10.58 4.06 -10.89
N TYR A 125 -9.73 4.84 -10.24
CA TYR A 125 -10.03 5.35 -8.90
C TYR A 125 -11.06 6.48 -8.99
N THR A 126 -12.12 6.38 -8.18
CA THR A 126 -13.22 7.36 -8.14
C THR A 126 -13.44 7.94 -6.74
N GLY A 127 -12.55 7.65 -5.78
CA GLY A 127 -12.61 8.19 -4.44
C GLY A 127 -12.04 9.60 -4.34
N PRO A 128 -11.95 10.17 -3.12
CA PRO A 128 -11.42 11.50 -2.91
C PRO A 128 -9.94 11.59 -3.30
N GLY A 129 -9.52 12.74 -3.82
CA GLY A 129 -8.10 13.07 -3.91
C GLY A 129 -7.48 13.27 -2.53
N ALA A 130 -6.16 13.40 -2.49
CA ALA A 130 -5.42 13.60 -1.26
C ALA A 130 -5.85 14.88 -0.52
N LYS A 131 -6.01 14.79 0.80
CA LYS A 131 -6.42 15.87 1.70
C LYS A 131 -5.16 16.69 2.04
N HIS A 132 -4.89 17.79 1.33
CA HIS A 132 -3.67 18.59 1.49
C HIS A 132 -3.46 19.21 2.88
#